data_AF-A0A1T5A0N9-F1
#
_entry.id   AF-A0A1T5A0N9-F1
#
_cell.length_a   1.000
_cell.length_b   1.000
_cell.length_c   1.000
_cell.angle_alpha   90.00
_cell.angle_beta   90.00
_cell.angle_gamma   90.00
#
_symmetry.space_group_name_H-M   'P 1'
#
loop_
_entity.id
_entity.type
_entity.pdbx_description
1 polymer ?
#
loop_
_entity_poly.entity_id
_entity_poly.type
_entity_poly.pdbx_seq_one_letter_code
_entity_poly.pdbx_strand_id
1 'polypeptide(L)'
;MKADYYKGTEKILYNYNYLKANLEIKLKELHEIQLDDGVSGINYEGVSTCKTYKISQPVEDIAVLNLEMINSITQNIKKLKSKINSIEMSLSLLSDEEREIIQMKYFDSMNWPQISNKVNMSERHAQRIKNNAINKMKVGLFGIIALEEEVPIIKSM
;
A
#
# COMPACT_ATOMS: atom_id res chain seq x y z
N MET A 1 10.15 -15.40 -17.94
CA MET A 1 10.88 -15.03 -16.70
C MET A 1 9.94 -15.35 -15.54
N LYS A 2 10.33 -16.24 -14.62
CA LYS A 2 9.50 -16.68 -13.50
C LYS A 2 9.36 -15.52 -12.49
N ALA A 3 8.17 -15.31 -11.92
CA ALA A 3 7.94 -14.16 -11.05
C ALA A 3 8.50 -14.47 -9.66
N ASP A 4 9.51 -13.74 -9.20
CA ASP A 4 10.10 -13.96 -7.88
C ASP A 4 9.19 -13.40 -6.77
N TYR A 5 8.21 -14.20 -6.35
CA TYR A 5 7.23 -13.85 -5.31
C TYR A 5 7.87 -13.60 -3.94
N TYR A 6 9.02 -14.24 -3.67
CA TYR A 6 9.78 -13.99 -2.45
C TYR A 6 10.29 -12.55 -2.44
N LYS A 7 11.00 -12.13 -3.50
CA LYS A 7 11.48 -10.73 -3.62
C LYS A 7 10.33 -9.75 -3.72
N GLY A 8 9.24 -10.12 -4.38
CA GLY A 8 8.01 -9.32 -4.43
C GLY A 8 7.45 -9.05 -3.04
N THR A 9 7.46 -10.04 -2.16
CA THR A 9 7.04 -9.91 -0.76
C THR A 9 7.96 -8.98 0.01
N GLU A 10 9.29 -9.17 -0.08
CA GLU A 10 10.24 -8.26 0.58
C GLU A 10 10.05 -6.81 0.14
N LYS A 11 9.87 -6.58 -1.16
CA LYS A 11 9.62 -5.23 -1.70
C LYS A 11 8.35 -4.62 -1.11
N ILE A 12 7.27 -5.39 -0.97
CA ILE A 12 6.02 -4.91 -0.36
C ILE A 12 6.27 -4.54 1.11
N LEU A 13 6.98 -5.38 1.87
CA LEU A 13 7.25 -5.17 3.28
C LEU A 13 8.12 -3.92 3.53
N TYR A 14 9.19 -3.73 2.75
CA TYR A 14 10.02 -2.50 2.84
C TYR A 14 9.22 -1.22 2.58
N ASN A 15 8.18 -1.30 1.76
CA ASN A 15 7.36 -0.15 1.41
C ASN A 15 6.14 0.05 2.32
N TYR A 16 5.94 -0.81 3.32
CA TYR A 16 4.72 -0.81 4.14
C TYR A 16 4.46 0.53 4.84
N ASN A 17 5.47 1.10 5.50
CA ASN A 17 5.32 2.40 6.18
C ASN A 17 5.02 3.54 5.19
N TYR A 18 5.63 3.50 4.00
CA TYR A 18 5.35 4.45 2.92
C TYR A 18 3.93 4.29 2.36
N LEU A 19 3.41 3.07 2.26
CA LEU A 19 2.01 2.82 1.88
C LEU A 19 1.04 3.41 2.90
N LYS A 20 1.33 3.28 4.20
CA LYS A 20 0.54 3.89 5.27
C LYS A 20 0.57 5.41 5.20
N ALA A 21 1.75 6.01 5.07
CA ALA A 21 1.88 7.45 4.91
C ALA A 21 1.14 7.97 3.66
N ASN A 22 1.22 7.26 2.53
CA ASN A 22 0.50 7.62 1.31
C ASN A 22 -1.02 7.55 1.51
N LEU A 23 -1.52 6.53 2.23
CA LEU A 23 -2.93 6.44 2.57
C LEU A 23 -3.39 7.66 3.39
N GLU A 24 -2.61 8.09 4.38
CA GLU A 24 -2.90 9.28 5.18
C GLU A 24 -2.90 10.55 4.35
N ILE A 25 -1.93 10.72 3.46
CA ILE A 25 -1.87 11.85 2.53
C ILE A 25 -3.13 11.90 1.66
N LYS A 26 -3.55 10.77 1.09
CA LYS A 26 -4.75 10.72 0.24
C LYS A 26 -6.05 10.96 1.01
N LEU A 27 -6.12 10.51 2.27
CA LEU A 27 -7.28 10.82 3.13
C LEU A 27 -7.37 12.31 3.44
N LYS A 28 -6.24 12.99 3.67
CA LYS A 28 -6.20 14.45 3.87
C LYS A 28 -6.61 15.20 2.61
N GLU A 29 -6.06 14.82 1.45
CA GLU A 29 -6.41 15.41 0.15
C GLU A 29 -7.92 15.30 -0.13
N LEU A 30 -8.53 14.14 0.15
CA LEU A 30 -9.98 13.97 0.01
C LEU A 30 -10.78 14.88 0.97
N HIS A 31 -10.31 15.02 2.21
CA HIS A 31 -10.96 15.84 3.21
C HIS A 31 -10.86 17.35 2.88
N GLU A 32 -9.72 17.80 2.37
CA GLU A 32 -9.52 19.18 1.90
C GLU A 32 -10.51 19.53 0.77
N ILE A 33 -10.65 18.66 -0.23
CA ILE A 33 -11.61 18.86 -1.33
C ILE A 33 -13.06 18.92 -0.81
N GLN A 34 -13.42 18.05 0.14
CA GLN A 34 -14.76 18.04 0.74
C GLN A 34 -15.06 19.28 1.59
N LEU A 35 -14.05 19.84 2.26
CA LEU A 35 -14.20 21.08 3.01
C LEU A 35 -14.31 22.30 2.10
N ASP A 36 -13.53 22.36 1.01
CA ASP A 36 -13.60 23.44 0.03
C ASP A 36 -14.99 23.48 -0.63
N ASP A 37 -15.55 22.33 -1.01
CA ASP A 37 -16.93 22.21 -1.49
C ASP A 37 -17.98 22.60 -0.42
N GLY A 38 -17.62 22.55 0.87
CA GLY A 38 -18.49 22.87 2.01
C GLY A 38 -18.38 24.28 2.59
N VAL A 39 -17.28 25.03 2.32
CA VAL A 39 -16.99 26.32 2.97
C VAL A 39 -16.97 27.51 2.00
N SER A 40 -16.95 27.34 0.68
CA SER A 40 -17.09 28.50 -0.22
C SER A 40 -17.77 28.16 -1.52
N GLY A 41 -18.93 28.77 -1.72
CA GLY A 41 -19.37 29.10 -3.07
C GLY A 41 -18.25 29.83 -3.80
N ILE A 42 -17.97 29.38 -5.02
CA ILE A 42 -17.34 30.11 -6.13
C ILE A 42 -16.25 31.11 -5.68
N ASN A 43 -14.98 30.72 -5.78
CA ASN A 43 -13.94 31.68 -6.17
C ASN A 43 -12.67 30.98 -6.65
N TYR A 44 -12.48 30.96 -7.96
CA TYR A 44 -11.14 31.03 -8.54
C TYR A 44 -10.99 32.41 -9.19
N GLU A 45 -10.61 33.40 -8.38
CA GLU A 45 -9.94 34.61 -8.85
C GLU A 45 -8.60 34.18 -9.46
N GLY A 46 -8.62 33.90 -10.77
CA GLY A 46 -7.44 33.47 -11.51
C GLY A 46 -7.59 33.50 -13.03
N VAL A 47 -8.68 34.05 -13.56
CA VAL A 47 -8.82 34.31 -15.01
C VAL A 47 -8.83 35.81 -15.24
N SER A 48 -7.72 36.28 -15.79
CA SER A 48 -7.44 37.63 -16.22
C SER A 48 -8.60 38.22 -17.03
N THR A 49 -8.98 39.43 -16.65
CA THR A 49 -10.01 40.25 -17.28
C THR A 49 -9.68 40.57 -18.73
N CYS A 50 -10.27 39.85 -19.69
CA CYS A 50 -10.33 40.29 -21.09
C CYS A 50 -11.68 39.88 -21.72
N LYS A 51 -12.64 40.81 -21.61
CA LYS A 51 -13.78 41.06 -22.51
C LYS A 51 -14.34 39.91 -23.38
N THR A 52 -15.57 39.54 -23.04
CA THR A 52 -16.73 39.19 -23.92
C THR A 52 -16.93 37.71 -24.31
N TYR A 53 -18.21 37.29 -24.15
CA TYR A 53 -18.98 36.20 -24.80
C TYR A 53 -19.22 34.88 -24.01
N LYS A 54 -20.54 34.60 -23.85
CA LYS A 54 -21.22 33.35 -23.44
C LYS A 54 -21.13 32.92 -21.96
N ILE A 55 -22.12 33.36 -21.20
CA ILE A 55 -22.49 32.80 -19.89
C ILE A 55 -23.43 31.60 -20.15
N SER A 56 -22.85 30.45 -20.44
CA SER A 56 -23.44 29.12 -20.27
C SER A 56 -22.30 28.15 -20.46
N GLN A 57 -22.07 27.19 -19.54
CA GLN A 57 -21.09 26.08 -19.62
C GLN A 57 -19.82 26.07 -18.73
N PRO A 58 -19.42 27.07 -17.92
CA PRO A 58 -18.24 26.89 -17.04
C PRO A 58 -18.52 26.02 -15.80
N VAL A 59 -19.73 26.09 -15.24
CA VAL A 59 -20.05 25.51 -13.92
C VAL A 59 -20.24 23.99 -13.97
N GLU A 60 -20.87 23.49 -15.03
CA GLU A 60 -21.07 22.04 -15.23
C GLU A 60 -19.74 21.33 -15.47
N ASP A 61 -18.86 21.90 -16.29
CA ASP A 61 -17.54 21.35 -16.58
C ASP A 61 -16.64 21.29 -15.32
N ILE A 62 -16.69 22.33 -14.48
CA ILE A 62 -15.93 22.36 -13.21
C ILE A 62 -16.47 21.31 -12.22
N ALA A 63 -17.79 21.17 -12.11
CA ALA A 63 -18.39 20.17 -11.23
C ALA A 63 -18.04 18.74 -11.66
N VAL A 64 -18.01 18.47 -12.97
CA VAL A 64 -17.59 17.17 -13.52
C VAL A 64 -16.13 16.88 -13.19
N LEU A 65 -15.22 17.86 -13.36
CA LEU A 65 -13.79 17.70 -13.04
C LEU A 65 -13.55 17.41 -11.56
N ASN A 66 -14.27 18.08 -10.65
CA ASN A 66 -14.17 17.82 -9.21
C ASN A 66 -14.63 16.40 -8.86
N LEU A 67 -15.73 15.93 -9.45
CA LEU A 67 -16.22 14.57 -9.24
C LEU A 67 -15.23 13.51 -9.76
N GLU A 68 -14.60 13.74 -10.91
CA GLU A 68 -13.57 12.86 -11.45
C GLU A 68 -12.34 12.78 -10.52
N MET A 69 -11.90 13.92 -9.98
CA MET A 69 -10.80 13.98 -9.02
C MET A 69 -11.11 13.23 -7.72
N ILE A 70 -12.28 13.48 -7.12
CA ILE A 70 -12.76 12.77 -5.92
C ILE A 70 -12.82 11.27 -6.16
N ASN A 71 -13.37 10.86 -7.31
CA ASN A 71 -13.45 9.45 -7.69
C ASN A 71 -12.05 8.82 -7.80
N SER A 72 -11.11 9.49 -8.46
CA SER A 72 -9.73 9.02 -8.60
C SER A 72 -9.04 8.83 -7.24
N ILE A 73 -9.13 9.83 -6.36
CA ILE A 73 -8.56 9.78 -5.00
C ILE A 73 -9.20 8.64 -4.21
N THR A 74 -10.52 8.50 -4.26
CA THR A 74 -11.26 7.45 -3.55
C THR A 74 -10.86 6.06 -4.03
N GLN A 75 -10.69 5.86 -5.34
CA GLN A 75 -10.19 4.59 -5.88
C GLN A 75 -8.77 4.28 -5.41
N ASN A 76 -7.90 5.29 -5.35
CA ASN A 76 -6.53 5.13 -4.84
C ASN A 76 -6.52 4.77 -3.36
N ILE A 77 -7.33 5.43 -2.53
CA ILE A 77 -7.53 5.09 -1.11
C ILE A 77 -7.98 3.63 -0.97
N LYS A 78 -8.97 3.20 -1.77
CA LYS A 78 -9.47 1.82 -1.74
C LYS A 78 -8.37 0.81 -2.08
N LYS A 79 -7.55 1.09 -3.09
CA LYS A 79 -6.40 0.25 -3.47
C LYS A 79 -5.35 0.18 -2.35
N LEU A 80 -4.99 1.32 -1.77
CA LEU A 80 -4.03 1.39 -0.66
C LEU A 80 -4.52 0.63 0.57
N LYS A 81 -5.77 0.88 1.00
CA LYS A 81 -6.40 0.16 2.12
C LYS A 81 -6.43 -1.34 1.88
N SER A 82 -6.86 -1.78 0.70
CA SER A 82 -6.87 -3.19 0.34
C SER A 82 -5.47 -3.81 0.46
N LYS A 83 -4.45 -3.13 -0.07
CA LYS A 83 -3.07 -3.63 -0.02
C LYS A 83 -2.52 -3.70 1.41
N ILE A 84 -2.75 -2.67 2.23
CA ILE A 84 -2.36 -2.64 3.64
C ILE A 84 -3.06 -3.76 4.40
N ASN A 85 -4.37 -3.92 4.21
CA ASN A 85 -5.15 -4.98 4.84
C ASN A 85 -4.63 -6.37 4.48
N SER A 86 -4.26 -6.61 3.21
CA SER A 86 -3.64 -7.90 2.81
C SER A 86 -2.32 -8.15 3.54
N ILE A 87 -1.51 -7.12 3.77
CA ILE A 87 -0.25 -7.24 4.52
C ILE A 87 -0.55 -7.54 5.99
N GLU A 88 -1.45 -6.78 6.62
CA GLU A 88 -1.83 -6.96 8.02
C GLU A 88 -2.46 -8.33 8.28
N MET A 89 -3.32 -8.81 7.38
CA MET A 89 -3.87 -10.17 7.45
C MET A 89 -2.78 -11.23 7.27
N SER A 90 -1.83 -11.03 6.35
CA SER A 90 -0.72 -11.98 6.17
C SER A 90 0.20 -12.02 7.40
N LEU A 91 0.42 -10.87 8.06
CA LEU A 91 1.15 -10.80 9.33
C LEU A 91 0.38 -11.45 10.48
N SER A 92 -0.95 -11.35 10.49
CA SER A 92 -1.79 -11.89 11.55
C SER A 92 -1.73 -13.42 11.63
N LEU A 93 -1.45 -14.08 10.50
CA LEU A 93 -1.30 -15.52 10.36
C LEU A 93 0.09 -16.05 10.72
N LEU A 94 1.08 -15.18 10.90
CA LEU A 94 2.40 -15.57 11.38
C LEU A 94 2.38 -15.86 12.87
N SER A 95 3.30 -16.72 13.33
CA SER A 95 3.60 -16.84 14.76
C SER A 95 4.14 -15.53 15.33
N ASP A 96 4.05 -15.36 16.64
CA ASP A 96 4.50 -14.14 17.30
C ASP A 96 5.99 -13.86 17.03
N GLU A 97 6.84 -14.90 17.11
CA GLU A 97 8.28 -14.80 16.79
C GLU A 97 8.53 -14.38 15.33
N GLU A 98 7.82 -14.98 14.38
CA GLU A 98 7.92 -14.62 12.96
C GLU A 98 7.49 -13.18 12.72
N ARG A 99 6.38 -12.77 13.33
CA ARG A 99 5.84 -11.41 13.20
C ARG A 99 6.82 -10.39 13.79
N GLU A 100 7.36 -10.65 14.96
CA GLU A 100 8.30 -9.75 15.64
C GLU A 100 9.56 -9.54 14.78
N ILE A 101 10.15 -10.62 14.26
CA ILE A 101 11.32 -10.53 13.38
C ILE A 101 11.02 -9.77 12.09
N ILE A 102 9.84 -9.98 11.49
CA ILE A 102 9.43 -9.24 10.28
C ILE A 102 9.27 -7.74 10.59
N GLN A 103 8.62 -7.39 11.70
CA GLN A 103 8.44 -6.00 12.12
C GLN A 103 9.79 -5.31 12.34
N MET A 104 10.67 -5.91 13.15
CA MET A 104 12.01 -5.36 13.38
C MET A 104 12.81 -5.22 12.09
N LYS A 105 12.73 -6.20 11.20
CA LYS A 105 13.53 -6.22 9.96
C LYS A 105 13.06 -5.21 8.92
N TYR A 106 11.76 -5.14 8.66
CA TYR A 106 11.21 -4.40 7.52
C TYR A 106 10.55 -3.08 7.90
N PHE A 107 10.02 -2.96 9.13
CA PHE A 107 9.32 -1.74 9.56
C PHE A 107 10.22 -0.85 10.40
N ASP A 108 11.02 -1.45 11.29
CA ASP A 108 11.99 -0.71 12.12
C ASP A 108 13.38 -0.62 11.47
N SER A 109 13.58 -1.28 10.32
CA SER A 109 14.84 -1.28 9.56
C SER A 109 16.06 -1.74 10.36
N MET A 110 15.88 -2.64 11.34
CA MET A 110 16.98 -3.15 12.15
C MET A 110 17.92 -4.05 11.35
N ASN A 111 19.19 -4.05 11.76
CA ASN A 111 20.19 -4.99 11.26
C ASN A 111 20.17 -6.32 12.03
N TRP A 112 20.81 -7.35 11.50
CA TRP A 112 20.79 -8.69 12.10
C TRP A 112 21.39 -8.74 13.51
N PRO A 113 22.52 -8.06 13.82
CA PRO A 113 23.01 -7.97 15.19
C PRO A 113 21.98 -7.39 16.17
N GLN A 114 21.30 -6.30 15.81
CA GLN A 114 20.27 -5.68 16.64
C GLN A 114 19.10 -6.62 16.90
N ILE A 115 18.62 -7.29 15.84
CA ILE A 115 17.53 -8.27 15.93
C ILE A 115 17.95 -9.44 16.83
N SER A 116 19.13 -10.01 16.57
CA SER A 116 19.71 -11.13 17.31
C SER A 116 19.81 -10.85 18.81
N ASN A 117 20.26 -9.64 19.18
CA ASN A 117 20.33 -9.20 20.56
C ASN A 117 18.95 -9.03 21.19
N LYS A 118 17.95 -8.57 20.44
CA LYS A 118 16.58 -8.41 20.95
C LYS A 118 15.86 -9.74 21.20
N VAL A 119 15.99 -10.68 20.26
CA VAL A 119 15.30 -11.98 20.35
C VAL A 119 16.11 -13.05 21.08
N ASN A 120 17.34 -12.75 21.52
CA ASN A 120 18.26 -13.71 22.16
C ASN A 120 18.51 -14.98 21.32
N MET A 121 18.62 -14.83 19.99
CA MET A 121 18.86 -15.93 19.05
C MET A 121 20.01 -15.58 18.12
N SER A 122 20.74 -16.59 17.63
CA SER A 122 21.77 -16.35 16.60
C SER A 122 21.18 -15.69 15.34
N GLU A 123 21.97 -14.84 14.67
CA GLU A 123 21.55 -14.19 13.41
C GLU A 123 21.07 -15.20 12.36
N ARG A 124 21.77 -16.35 12.23
CA ARG A 124 21.41 -17.41 11.29
C ARG A 124 20.02 -17.99 11.58
N HIS A 125 19.67 -18.15 12.86
CA HIS A 125 18.37 -18.66 13.26
C HIS A 125 17.27 -17.62 12.97
N ALA A 126 17.49 -16.34 13.33
CA ALA A 126 16.56 -15.26 13.03
C ALA A 126 16.33 -15.08 11.51
N GLN A 127 17.38 -15.18 10.70
CA GLN A 127 17.29 -15.16 9.24
C GLN A 127 16.45 -16.31 8.69
N ARG A 128 16.57 -17.52 9.26
CA ARG A 128 15.76 -18.67 8.88
C ARG A 128 14.29 -18.46 9.22
N ILE A 129 13.97 -17.96 10.42
CA ILE A 129 12.60 -17.63 10.81
C ILE A 129 12.00 -16.60 9.84
N LYS A 130 12.76 -15.53 9.55
CA LYS A 130 12.36 -14.52 8.56
C LYS A 130 12.07 -15.12 7.19
N ASN A 131 12.92 -16.03 6.70
CA ASN A 131 12.71 -16.66 5.39
C ASN A 131 11.41 -17.50 5.37
N ASN A 132 11.15 -18.25 6.44
CA ASN A 132 9.93 -19.02 6.59
C ASN A 132 8.69 -18.11 6.64
N ALA A 133 8.76 -17.01 7.39
CA ALA A 133 7.70 -16.01 7.47
C ALA A 133 7.38 -15.42 6.07
N ILE A 134 8.39 -15.05 5.29
CA ILE A 134 8.18 -14.53 3.93
C ILE A 134 7.55 -15.57 3.02
N ASN A 135 7.97 -16.83 3.12
CA ASN A 135 7.36 -17.92 2.35
C ASN A 135 5.89 -18.15 2.70
N LYS A 136 5.48 -17.93 3.95
CA LYS A 136 4.07 -17.94 4.33
C LYS A 136 3.34 -16.72 3.78
N MET A 137 3.91 -15.52 3.96
CA MET A 137 3.31 -14.26 3.55
C MET A 137 3.12 -14.15 2.03
N LYS A 138 4.04 -14.67 1.21
CA LYS A 138 3.90 -14.61 -0.25
C LYS A 138 2.62 -15.32 -0.72
N VAL A 139 2.26 -16.44 -0.09
CA VAL A 139 1.02 -17.16 -0.42
C VAL A 139 -0.19 -16.33 0.00
N GLY A 140 -0.16 -15.68 1.17
CA GLY A 140 -1.21 -14.76 1.60
C GLY A 140 -1.38 -13.54 0.69
N LEU A 141 -0.29 -13.02 0.11
CA LEU A 141 -0.29 -11.82 -0.72
C LEU A 141 -0.57 -12.06 -2.21
N PHE A 142 -0.18 -13.21 -2.74
CA PHE A 142 -0.25 -13.53 -4.17
C PHE A 142 -1.12 -14.76 -4.49
N GLY A 143 -1.61 -15.46 -3.47
CA GLY A 143 -2.52 -16.59 -3.61
C GLY A 143 -1.86 -17.85 -4.19
N ILE A 144 -2.69 -18.66 -4.87
CA ILE A 144 -2.35 -19.99 -5.39
C ILE A 144 -1.17 -19.94 -6.37
N ILE A 145 -1.05 -18.88 -7.17
CA ILE A 145 0.01 -18.76 -8.19
C ILE A 145 1.41 -18.79 -7.53
N ALA A 146 1.56 -18.20 -6.34
CA ALA A 146 2.81 -18.24 -5.60
C ALA A 146 3.11 -19.60 -4.95
N LEU A 147 2.09 -20.44 -4.76
CA LEU A 147 2.23 -21.81 -4.25
C LEU A 147 2.63 -22.78 -5.37
N GLU A 148 1.98 -22.67 -6.53
CA GLU A 148 2.24 -23.52 -7.70
C GLU A 148 3.65 -23.33 -8.27
N GLU A 149 4.26 -22.16 -8.08
CA GLU A 149 5.66 -21.99 -8.46
C GLU A 149 6.63 -22.84 -7.63
N GLU A 150 6.25 -23.29 -6.43
CA GLU A 150 7.08 -24.15 -5.57
C GLU A 150 6.81 -25.65 -5.76
N VAL A 151 5.61 -25.99 -6.24
CA VAL A 151 5.28 -27.36 -6.62
C VAL A 151 5.75 -27.54 -8.07
N PRO A 152 6.80 -28.33 -8.35
CA PRO A 152 7.15 -28.62 -9.74
C PRO A 152 5.88 -29.17 -10.40
N ILE A 153 5.41 -28.51 -11.46
CA ILE A 153 4.19 -28.84 -12.19
C ILE A 153 4.12 -30.35 -12.26
N ILE A 154 3.27 -30.96 -11.42
CA ILE A 154 2.96 -32.36 -11.56
C ILE A 154 2.15 -32.36 -12.84
N LYS A 155 2.83 -32.61 -13.96
CA LYS A 155 2.16 -32.97 -15.19
C LYS A 155 1.30 -34.16 -14.80
N SER A 156 0.00 -33.92 -14.64
CA SER A 156 -0.98 -34.98 -14.65
C SER A 156 -0.69 -35.78 -15.92
N MET A 157 -0.19 -37.01 -15.73
CA MET A 157 -0.17 -38.01 -16.78
C MET A 157 -1.57 -38.23 -17.31
#